data_AF-A0A1F3AB52-F1
#
_entry.id   AF-A0A1F3AB52-F1
#
_cell.length_a   1.000
_cell.length_b   1.000
_cell.length_c   1.000
_cell.angle_alpha   90.00
_cell.angle_beta   90.00
_cell.angle_gamma   90.00
#
_symmetry.space_group_name_H-M   'P 1'
#
loop_
_entity.id
_entity.type
_entity.pdbx_description
1 polymer ?
#
loop_
_entity_poly.entity_id
_entity_poly.type
_entity_poly.pdbx_seq_one_letter_code
_entity_poly.pdbx_strand_id
1 'polypeptide(L)'
;MADGASSQSIRRSAHGSHGGHDPAPAADHGGHGHAFGQHHHKERPRVAFTGEEFGFGYQAADLFARRGRERPVYDAGLAVAKARTEQEFRLYADRFEGGENKKFDFSAPTWQPLRTKEQSLMAVKQHTADFAVVPFYHPYFGYDFETLRALGSLIFLLGVEQVEATDNFCLAVHESQLYDLIQSSHPGTGFSALQRRFRKSWGAVDAGSGNAPGARYDAEMPRAGLPIDMSDQKLIRDRIDVVFAGPEASRRCKSKLDGLRSIGVEVQETAAMIEPHRELARRARATANSTRQTNTFFDPTSGETKFFSSLGAEAQGGKLFGMVLPYEVAMRSSDYVIVDHNYDDGQAAKTRFMVVEANPDHTLIEDAYRTTDQKTRYWYRRLSALSKAAGSLETRGVKTVGAIGLGVGAGMVALGLMGLAGYQGQMSLPALLGTVTQTGFALALAGLGVGALSWVLTQAQGGAKQGVRVMFRFLRNSTAASTGDFENYLRNHGVRYAVVRTDEDSEGHEPAPVIIDVEFTPDDFSFNPVTTLTSRLQNSVANGALKKAFQRWKNRGVLVVAAMPIEHGAYQLPKPGKRRWWSEGLSAWAADAVETWFIRLSRLLLYVIPVAFAAYAAWMLIGGGK
;
A
#
# COMPACT_ATOMS: atom_id res chain seq x y z
N MET A 1 15.32 1.39 -53.04
CA MET A 1 16.11 2.29 -53.89
C MET A 1 15.21 3.44 -54.31
N ALA A 2 15.63 4.67 -53.98
CA ALA A 2 15.19 5.98 -54.47
C ALA A 2 13.68 6.31 -54.37
N ASP A 3 13.28 7.20 -53.46
CA ASP A 3 13.16 8.68 -53.65
C ASP A 3 11.94 9.02 -54.52
N GLY A 4 11.12 10.03 -54.28
CA GLY A 4 11.08 11.15 -53.34
C GLY A 4 9.79 11.92 -53.70
N ALA A 5 9.02 12.32 -52.69
CA ALA A 5 8.71 13.70 -52.34
C ALA A 5 8.17 14.64 -53.44
N SER A 6 7.20 15.45 -52.98
CA SER A 6 6.74 16.76 -53.50
C SER A 6 5.63 16.71 -54.56
N SER A 7 4.72 17.67 -54.67
CA SER A 7 4.16 18.71 -53.81
C SER A 7 3.13 19.45 -54.68
N GLN A 8 2.19 20.18 -54.06
CA GLN A 8 1.47 21.33 -54.66
C GLN A 8 0.46 21.03 -55.79
N SER A 9 -0.57 21.80 -56.08
CA SER A 9 -1.40 22.81 -55.40
C SER A 9 -2.44 23.30 -56.45
N ILE A 10 -3.55 23.91 -56.00
CA ILE A 10 -4.33 24.97 -56.71
C ILE A 10 -5.29 24.55 -57.86
N ARG A 11 -6.62 24.69 -57.64
CA ARG A 11 -7.57 25.58 -58.39
C ARG A 11 -9.04 25.39 -57.94
N ARG A 12 -9.67 26.43 -57.37
CA ARG A 12 -10.71 27.35 -57.93
C ARG A 12 -12.17 26.87 -57.69
N SER A 13 -12.92 27.53 -56.78
CA SER A 13 -13.91 28.64 -56.98
C SER A 13 -15.30 28.14 -57.43
N ALA A 14 -16.48 28.64 -57.04
CA ALA A 14 -17.01 29.64 -56.11
C ALA A 14 -18.58 29.51 -56.11
N HIS A 15 -19.27 30.39 -55.36
CA HIS A 15 -20.73 30.59 -55.16
C HIS A 15 -21.42 29.75 -54.06
N GLY A 16 -22.22 30.28 -53.14
CA GLY A 16 -22.71 31.62 -52.79
C GLY A 16 -23.60 31.48 -51.53
N SER A 17 -23.39 32.27 -50.47
CA SER A 17 -24.14 33.49 -50.08
C SER A 17 -25.31 33.27 -49.10
N HIS A 18 -25.47 34.26 -48.19
CA HIS A 18 -26.45 34.46 -47.09
C HIS A 18 -25.99 33.93 -45.71
N GLY A 19 -25.91 34.70 -44.62
CA GLY A 19 -26.19 36.11 -44.35
C GLY A 19 -26.46 36.32 -42.83
N GLY A 20 -26.00 37.46 -42.27
CA GLY A 20 -26.33 37.99 -40.92
C GLY A 20 -25.22 37.84 -39.87
N HIS A 21 -24.40 38.86 -39.54
CA HIS A 21 -24.64 40.03 -38.63
C HIS A 21 -25.25 39.61 -37.27
N ASP A 22 -24.76 39.91 -36.06
CA ASP A 22 -23.73 40.76 -35.43
C ASP A 22 -23.73 40.35 -33.91
N PRO A 23 -23.10 41.03 -32.93
CA PRO A 23 -21.73 41.55 -32.81
C PRO A 23 -21.02 41.07 -31.52
N ALA A 24 -19.72 41.34 -31.41
CA ALA A 24 -18.93 41.21 -30.19
C ALA A 24 -19.29 42.29 -29.15
N PRO A 25 -19.25 42.00 -27.83
CA PRO A 25 -19.26 43.03 -26.81
C PRO A 25 -17.84 43.43 -26.39
N ALA A 26 -17.75 44.73 -26.11
CA ALA A 26 -16.55 45.52 -25.91
C ALA A 26 -15.85 45.27 -24.57
N ALA A 27 -14.57 45.63 -24.57
CA ALA A 27 -13.76 45.84 -23.40
C ALA A 27 -14.25 47.06 -22.62
N ASP A 28 -14.38 46.92 -21.29
CA ASP A 28 -14.54 48.04 -20.38
C ASP A 28 -13.46 47.98 -19.30
N HIS A 29 -12.76 49.09 -19.14
CA HIS A 29 -11.71 49.32 -18.16
C HIS A 29 -12.33 50.07 -16.97
N GLY A 30 -12.50 49.38 -15.84
CA GLY A 30 -12.92 49.99 -14.58
C GLY A 30 -12.24 49.30 -13.41
N GLY A 31 -11.16 49.89 -12.91
CA GLY A 31 -10.43 49.39 -11.76
C GLY A 31 -11.18 49.60 -10.45
N HIS A 32 -11.44 48.51 -9.73
CA HIS A 32 -11.55 48.51 -8.28
C HIS A 32 -10.80 47.28 -7.75
N GLY A 33 -9.68 47.56 -7.09
CA GLY A 33 -8.82 46.55 -6.48
C GLY A 33 -9.49 45.88 -5.29
N HIS A 34 -10.22 44.81 -5.55
CA HIS A 34 -10.38 43.73 -4.58
C HIS A 34 -9.22 42.76 -4.79
N ALA A 35 -8.45 42.53 -3.72
CA ALA A 35 -7.46 41.47 -3.65
C ALA A 35 -8.19 40.11 -3.78
N PHE A 36 -8.45 39.70 -5.01
CA PHE A 36 -8.81 38.33 -5.33
C PHE A 36 -7.60 37.48 -4.95
N GLY A 37 -7.71 36.78 -3.81
CA GLY A 37 -6.88 35.62 -3.57
C GLY A 37 -7.01 34.72 -4.80
N GLN A 38 -5.90 34.48 -5.49
CA GLN A 38 -5.85 33.52 -6.58
C GLN A 38 -6.33 32.18 -6.01
N HIS A 39 -7.57 31.82 -6.30
CA HIS A 39 -8.05 30.47 -6.10
C HIS A 39 -7.26 29.59 -7.06
N HIS A 40 -6.15 29.00 -6.59
CA HIS A 40 -5.47 27.95 -7.33
C HIS A 40 -6.50 26.86 -7.61
N HIS A 41 -6.92 26.73 -8.87
CA HIS A 41 -7.79 25.64 -9.30
C HIS A 41 -7.07 24.32 -9.00
N LYS A 42 -7.66 23.51 -8.13
CA LYS A 42 -7.15 22.19 -7.81
C LYS A 42 -7.35 21.27 -9.03
N GLU A 43 -6.32 20.55 -9.42
CA GLU A 43 -6.36 19.57 -10.50
C GLU A 43 -7.14 18.33 -10.05
N ARG A 44 -7.86 17.68 -10.96
CA ARG A 44 -8.49 16.38 -10.65
C ARG A 44 -7.43 15.29 -10.74
N PRO A 45 -7.25 14.45 -9.70
CA PRO A 45 -6.26 13.39 -9.75
C PRO A 45 -6.69 12.33 -10.76
N ARG A 46 -5.78 11.92 -11.64
CA ARG A 46 -5.95 10.81 -12.57
C ARG A 46 -5.43 9.54 -11.90
N VAL A 47 -6.33 8.62 -11.60
CA VAL A 47 -6.01 7.38 -10.87
C VAL A 47 -6.16 6.20 -11.82
N ALA A 48 -5.01 5.63 -12.19
CA ALA A 48 -4.93 4.37 -12.90
C ALA A 48 -5.13 3.22 -11.92
N PHE A 49 -5.85 2.18 -12.30
CA PHE A 49 -5.94 0.95 -11.53
C PHE A 49 -5.95 -0.26 -12.43
N THR A 50 -5.57 -1.40 -11.87
CA THR A 50 -5.56 -2.66 -12.63
C THR A 50 -6.89 -3.37 -12.52
N GLY A 51 -7.34 -3.90 -13.65
CA GLY A 51 -8.50 -4.77 -13.75
C GLY A 51 -9.74 -4.03 -14.24
N GLU A 52 -10.88 -4.58 -13.86
CA GLU A 52 -12.20 -4.23 -14.38
C GLU A 52 -12.69 -2.88 -13.88
N GLU A 53 -13.51 -2.22 -14.69
CA GLU A 53 -14.36 -1.14 -14.23
C GLU A 53 -15.22 -1.64 -13.07
N PHE A 54 -15.19 -0.93 -11.94
CA PHE A 54 -15.89 -1.29 -10.69
C PHE A 54 -15.41 -2.55 -9.97
N GLY A 55 -14.34 -3.21 -10.45
CA GLY A 55 -13.74 -4.36 -9.76
C GLY A 55 -12.95 -3.99 -8.51
N PHE A 56 -12.21 -4.96 -7.95
CA PHE A 56 -11.39 -4.75 -6.76
C PHE A 56 -10.40 -3.57 -6.87
N GLY A 57 -9.82 -3.36 -8.06
CA GLY A 57 -8.93 -2.23 -8.33
C GLY A 57 -9.63 -0.87 -8.24
N TYR A 58 -10.87 -0.79 -8.75
CA TYR A 58 -11.70 0.41 -8.62
C TYR A 58 -12.09 0.68 -7.17
N GLN A 59 -12.49 -0.34 -6.40
CA GLN A 59 -12.81 -0.18 -4.98
C GLN A 59 -11.62 0.35 -4.18
N ALA A 60 -10.43 -0.21 -4.43
CA ALA A 60 -9.21 0.28 -3.81
C ALA A 60 -8.92 1.74 -4.21
N ALA A 61 -9.17 2.10 -5.48
CA ALA A 61 -9.01 3.46 -5.97
C ALA A 61 -10.04 4.45 -5.38
N ASP A 62 -11.30 4.02 -5.21
CA ASP A 62 -12.34 4.82 -4.56
C ASP A 62 -12.06 5.00 -3.06
N LEU A 63 -11.65 3.94 -2.36
CA LEU A 63 -11.20 4.03 -0.97
C LEU A 63 -9.99 4.96 -0.81
N PHE A 64 -9.03 4.90 -1.74
CA PHE A 64 -7.92 5.85 -1.79
C PHE A 64 -8.41 7.28 -1.96
N ALA A 65 -9.29 7.55 -2.92
CA ALA A 65 -9.81 8.90 -3.14
C ALA A 65 -10.64 9.41 -1.95
N ARG A 66 -11.45 8.56 -1.31
CA ARG A 66 -12.19 8.89 -0.07
C ARG A 66 -11.22 9.29 1.04
N ARG A 67 -10.18 8.49 1.28
CA ARG A 67 -9.12 8.84 2.24
C ARG A 67 -8.44 10.15 1.87
N GLY A 68 -8.13 10.39 0.60
CA GLY A 68 -7.54 11.64 0.12
C GLY A 68 -8.41 12.89 0.34
N ARG A 69 -9.74 12.73 0.54
CA ARG A 69 -10.65 13.83 0.93
C ARG A 69 -10.55 14.14 2.43
N GLU A 70 -10.36 13.11 3.25
CA GLU A 70 -10.34 13.20 4.71
C GLU A 70 -8.96 13.57 5.25
N ARG A 71 -7.90 13.04 4.64
CA ARG A 71 -6.51 13.20 5.06
C ARG A 71 -5.59 13.49 3.87
N PRO A 72 -4.47 14.21 4.08
CA PRO A 72 -3.47 14.38 3.04
C PRO A 72 -2.90 13.02 2.62
N VAL A 73 -2.83 12.77 1.31
CA VAL A 73 -2.10 11.64 0.71
C VAL A 73 -0.61 11.75 1.03
N TYR A 74 0.01 10.64 1.37
CA TYR A 74 1.42 10.59 1.71
C TYR A 74 2.28 10.55 0.43
N ASP A 75 3.38 11.31 0.39
CA ASP A 75 4.35 11.31 -0.73
C ASP A 75 5.60 10.45 -0.42
N ALA A 76 5.44 9.45 0.44
CA ALA A 76 6.55 8.69 1.03
C ALA A 76 7.65 9.56 1.69
N GLY A 77 7.33 10.77 2.17
CA GLY A 77 8.25 11.70 2.84
C GLY A 77 9.14 12.53 1.90
N LEU A 78 8.83 12.61 0.59
CA LEU A 78 9.63 13.30 -0.42
C LEU A 78 9.73 14.81 -0.16
N ALA A 79 8.64 15.50 0.15
CA ALA A 79 8.65 16.96 0.38
C ALA A 79 9.58 17.33 1.54
N VAL A 80 9.67 16.45 2.55
CA VAL A 80 10.58 16.62 3.69
C VAL A 80 12.04 16.38 3.29
N ALA A 81 12.30 15.51 2.30
CA ALA A 81 13.65 15.27 1.80
C ALA A 81 14.19 16.41 0.92
N LYS A 82 13.32 17.18 0.27
CA LYS A 82 13.71 18.38 -0.52
C LYS A 82 14.18 19.56 0.34
N ALA A 83 13.89 19.53 1.65
CA ALA A 83 14.31 20.57 2.58
C ALA A 83 15.85 20.62 2.72
N ARG A 84 16.45 21.76 2.40
CA ARG A 84 17.91 21.97 2.49
C ARG A 84 18.37 22.32 3.89
N THR A 85 17.51 22.97 4.68
CA THR A 85 17.80 23.38 6.07
C THR A 85 16.91 22.66 7.08
N GLU A 86 17.33 22.58 8.36
CA GLU A 86 16.51 21.97 9.41
C GLU A 86 15.27 22.81 9.76
N GLN A 87 15.33 24.13 9.54
CA GLN A 87 14.17 25.02 9.60
C GLN A 87 13.22 24.76 8.43
N GLU A 88 13.72 24.60 7.20
CA GLU A 88 12.89 24.16 6.08
C GLU A 88 12.28 22.79 6.36
N PHE A 89 13.05 21.84 6.92
CA PHE A 89 12.54 20.51 7.27
C PHE A 89 11.36 20.62 8.24
N ARG A 90 11.44 21.50 9.24
CA ARG A 90 10.33 21.77 10.16
C ARG A 90 9.16 22.47 9.45
N LEU A 91 9.43 23.45 8.60
CA LEU A 91 8.42 24.15 7.81
C LEU A 91 7.74 23.26 6.77
N TYR A 92 8.45 22.28 6.20
CA TYR A 92 7.94 21.29 5.26
C TYR A 92 7.22 20.16 5.98
N ALA A 93 7.67 19.73 7.16
CA ALA A 93 6.95 18.79 8.02
C ALA A 93 5.64 19.41 8.55
N ASP A 94 5.66 20.69 8.94
CA ASP A 94 4.47 21.47 9.31
C ASP A 94 3.59 21.76 8.07
N ARG A 95 4.18 22.03 6.89
CA ARG A 95 3.42 22.10 5.62
C ARG A 95 2.92 20.74 5.15
N PHE A 96 3.51 19.64 5.60
CA PHE A 96 3.02 18.29 5.39
C PHE A 96 1.68 18.07 6.11
N GLU A 97 1.42 18.83 7.18
CA GLU A 97 0.06 18.96 7.75
C GLU A 97 -0.93 19.65 6.79
N GLY A 98 -0.43 20.32 5.73
CA GLY A 98 -1.21 20.94 4.67
C GLY A 98 -1.02 20.39 3.24
N GLY A 99 -0.09 19.45 3.03
CA GLY A 99 0.25 18.70 1.80
C GLY A 99 0.55 19.50 0.51
N GLU A 100 1.46 19.00 -0.33
CA GLU A 100 1.38 19.24 -1.79
C GLU A 100 0.01 18.77 -2.36
N ASN A 101 -0.77 18.03 -1.56
CA ASN A 101 -2.18 17.66 -1.77
C ASN A 101 -3.17 18.81 -1.89
N LYS A 102 -2.78 20.07 -1.63
CA LYS A 102 -3.59 21.20 -2.11
C LYS A 102 -3.65 21.25 -3.64
N LYS A 103 -2.76 20.55 -4.34
CA LYS A 103 -2.77 20.46 -5.79
C LYS A 103 -3.99 19.69 -6.32
N PHE A 104 -4.38 18.60 -5.66
CA PHE A 104 -5.43 17.71 -6.17
C PHE A 104 -6.77 17.86 -5.46
N ASP A 105 -7.86 17.76 -6.22
CA ASP A 105 -9.22 17.66 -5.72
C ASP A 105 -9.74 16.22 -5.81
N PHE A 106 -9.65 15.49 -4.70
CA PHE A 106 -10.13 14.11 -4.59
C PHE A 106 -11.67 13.99 -4.55
N SER A 107 -12.42 15.09 -4.64
CA SER A 107 -13.89 15.03 -4.73
C SER A 107 -14.37 14.47 -6.07
N ALA A 108 -13.62 14.69 -7.15
CA ALA A 108 -13.95 14.26 -8.51
C ALA A 108 -12.71 13.68 -9.24
N PRO A 109 -12.18 12.53 -8.79
CA PRO A 109 -11.07 11.85 -9.45
C PRO A 109 -11.46 11.37 -10.86
N THR A 110 -10.46 11.33 -11.75
CA THR A 110 -10.61 10.73 -13.08
C THR A 110 -10.10 9.30 -13.02
N TRP A 111 -10.97 8.34 -13.33
CA TRP A 111 -10.67 6.91 -13.26
C TRP A 111 -10.11 6.38 -14.58
N GLN A 112 -9.01 5.64 -14.53
CA GLN A 112 -8.40 5.03 -15.71
C GLN A 112 -8.23 3.51 -15.49
N PRO A 113 -9.24 2.69 -15.84
CA PRO A 113 -9.13 1.24 -15.80
C PRO A 113 -8.11 0.76 -16.84
N LEU A 114 -7.16 -0.07 -16.42
CA LEU A 114 -6.14 -0.64 -17.30
C LEU A 114 -6.07 -2.16 -17.11
N ARG A 115 -5.81 -2.87 -18.20
CA ARG A 115 -5.91 -4.35 -18.22
C ARG A 115 -4.82 -5.04 -17.42
N THR A 116 -3.62 -4.45 -17.39
CA THR A 116 -2.44 -5.08 -16.78
C THR A 116 -1.82 -4.16 -15.73
N LYS A 117 -1.18 -4.79 -14.73
CA LYS A 117 -0.49 -4.11 -13.63
C LYS A 117 0.61 -3.20 -14.16
N GLU A 118 1.37 -3.70 -15.13
CA GLU A 118 2.44 -2.95 -15.80
C GLU A 118 1.90 -1.72 -16.55
N GLN A 119 0.76 -1.83 -17.24
CA GLN A 119 0.13 -0.67 -17.87
C GLN A 119 -0.27 0.39 -16.85
N SER A 120 -0.84 -0.01 -15.71
CA SER A 120 -1.15 0.93 -14.62
C SER A 120 0.10 1.66 -14.12
N LEU A 121 1.20 0.94 -13.92
CA LEU A 121 2.48 1.54 -13.51
C LEU A 121 3.11 2.42 -14.61
N MET A 122 2.97 2.02 -15.88
CA MET A 122 3.40 2.83 -17.04
C MET A 122 2.61 4.10 -17.20
N ALA A 123 1.32 4.11 -16.88
CA ALA A 123 0.51 5.31 -16.93
C ALA A 123 1.08 6.40 -16.02
N VAL A 124 1.55 6.05 -14.82
CA VAL A 124 2.19 6.96 -13.86
C VAL A 124 3.57 7.38 -14.32
N LYS A 125 4.39 6.44 -14.80
CA LYS A 125 5.73 6.75 -15.32
C LYS A 125 5.69 7.71 -16.51
N GLN A 126 4.66 7.60 -17.36
CA GLN A 126 4.44 8.47 -18.52
C GLN A 126 3.67 9.75 -18.16
N HIS A 127 3.33 9.97 -16.88
CA HIS A 127 2.54 11.10 -16.40
C HIS A 127 1.15 11.23 -17.06
N THR A 128 0.62 10.13 -17.59
CA THR A 128 -0.77 10.03 -18.08
C THR A 128 -1.75 9.82 -16.93
N ALA A 129 -1.29 9.19 -15.84
CA ALA A 129 -1.94 9.12 -14.55
C ALA A 129 -1.04 9.74 -13.48
N ASP A 130 -1.62 10.25 -12.41
CA ASP A 130 -0.90 10.81 -11.26
C ASP A 130 -0.62 9.72 -10.21
N PHE A 131 -1.56 8.79 -10.06
CA PHE A 131 -1.46 7.63 -9.16
C PHE A 131 -1.80 6.32 -9.88
N ALA A 132 -1.20 5.23 -9.45
CA ALA A 132 -1.57 3.87 -9.85
C ALA A 132 -1.93 3.03 -8.62
N VAL A 133 -3.05 2.31 -8.67
CA VAL A 133 -3.50 1.40 -7.62
C VAL A 133 -3.36 -0.03 -8.13
N VAL A 134 -2.41 -0.76 -7.55
CA VAL A 134 -2.02 -2.11 -8.00
C VAL A 134 -2.06 -3.11 -6.83
N PRO A 135 -2.58 -4.33 -7.03
CA PRO A 135 -2.55 -5.36 -6.00
C PRO A 135 -1.09 -5.80 -5.76
N PHE A 136 -0.70 -5.99 -4.51
CA PHE A 136 0.63 -6.51 -4.18
C PHE A 136 0.61 -7.70 -3.21
N TYR A 137 -0.50 -7.92 -2.51
CA TYR A 137 -0.66 -9.05 -1.61
C TYR A 137 -2.12 -9.50 -1.54
N HIS A 138 -2.33 -10.80 -1.58
CA HIS A 138 -3.62 -11.44 -1.37
C HIS A 138 -3.46 -12.62 -0.38
N PRO A 139 -4.37 -12.83 0.61
CA PRO A 139 -4.25 -13.93 1.57
C PRO A 139 -4.08 -15.32 0.96
N TYR A 140 -4.83 -15.64 -0.11
CA TYR A 140 -4.72 -16.93 -0.83
C TYR A 140 -3.56 -17.04 -1.83
N PHE A 141 -3.06 -15.94 -2.40
CA PHE A 141 -2.00 -15.97 -3.43
C PHE A 141 -0.63 -15.53 -2.91
N GLY A 142 -0.57 -15.00 -1.69
CA GLY A 142 0.63 -14.37 -1.16
C GLY A 142 0.95 -13.05 -1.87
N TYR A 143 2.24 -12.80 -2.06
CA TYR A 143 2.71 -11.60 -2.75
C TYR A 143 2.55 -11.72 -4.26
N ASP A 144 2.16 -10.61 -4.88
CA ASP A 144 2.04 -10.51 -6.33
C ASP A 144 3.40 -10.18 -6.95
N PHE A 145 4.09 -11.22 -7.42
CA PHE A 145 5.44 -11.11 -7.95
C PHE A 145 5.51 -10.19 -9.19
N GLU A 146 4.46 -10.14 -10.01
CA GLU A 146 4.40 -9.29 -11.20
C GLU A 146 4.46 -7.80 -10.83
N THR A 147 3.61 -7.39 -9.88
CA THR A 147 3.61 -6.01 -9.37
C THR A 147 4.95 -5.65 -8.75
N LEU A 148 5.49 -6.53 -7.92
CA LEU A 148 6.75 -6.29 -7.23
C LEU A 148 7.95 -6.24 -8.18
N ARG A 149 7.97 -7.10 -9.21
CA ARG A 149 8.98 -7.11 -10.27
C ARG A 149 8.91 -5.85 -11.12
N ALA A 150 7.70 -5.44 -11.52
CA ALA A 150 7.48 -4.22 -12.29
C ALA A 150 7.89 -2.97 -11.50
N LEU A 151 7.49 -2.84 -10.24
CA LEU A 151 7.94 -1.72 -9.40
C LEU A 151 9.45 -1.70 -9.21
N GLY A 152 10.09 -2.87 -9.11
CA GLY A 152 11.53 -2.97 -9.02
C GLY A 152 12.25 -2.49 -10.28
N SER A 153 11.73 -2.78 -11.48
CA SER A 153 12.36 -2.45 -12.76
C SER A 153 12.12 -1.00 -13.20
N LEU A 154 11.01 -0.42 -12.77
CA LEU A 154 10.57 0.91 -13.16
C LEU A 154 11.12 1.95 -12.18
N ILE A 155 12.36 2.38 -12.47
CA ILE A 155 13.00 3.50 -11.79
C ILE A 155 12.03 4.71 -11.80
N PHE A 156 11.99 5.46 -10.69
CA PHE A 156 11.12 6.62 -10.43
C PHE A 156 9.71 6.34 -9.92
N LEU A 157 9.29 5.07 -9.80
CA LEU A 157 8.04 4.74 -9.13
C LEU A 157 8.29 4.32 -7.69
N LEU A 158 7.38 4.70 -6.80
CA LEU A 158 7.44 4.33 -5.39
C LEU A 158 6.03 4.07 -4.85
N GLY A 159 5.86 2.99 -4.10
CA GLY A 159 4.65 2.76 -3.30
C GLY A 159 4.57 3.75 -2.14
N VAL A 160 3.54 4.58 -2.10
CA VAL A 160 3.41 5.68 -1.12
C VAL A 160 2.34 5.42 -0.07
N GLU A 161 1.30 4.65 -0.40
CA GLU A 161 0.21 4.31 0.53
C GLU A 161 -0.29 2.89 0.30
N GLN A 162 -0.82 2.28 1.36
CA GLN A 162 -1.48 0.97 1.32
C GLN A 162 -2.99 1.14 1.50
N VAL A 163 -3.76 0.49 0.62
CA VAL A 163 -5.21 0.40 0.71
C VAL A 163 -5.63 -1.07 0.78
N GLU A 164 -6.62 -1.36 1.60
CA GLU A 164 -7.20 -2.69 1.68
C GLU A 164 -8.62 -2.62 1.13
N ALA A 165 -8.90 -3.44 0.12
CA ALA A 165 -10.23 -3.58 -0.44
C ALA A 165 -10.73 -5.01 -0.24
N THR A 166 -12.03 -5.13 -0.03
CA THR A 166 -12.73 -6.41 0.16
C THR A 166 -13.96 -6.39 -0.70
N ASP A 167 -14.13 -7.43 -1.50
CA ASP A 167 -15.39 -7.70 -2.18
C ASP A 167 -15.77 -9.16 -2.04
N ASN A 168 -17.08 -9.40 -2.07
CA ASN A 168 -17.65 -10.73 -2.20
C ASN A 168 -17.82 -11.06 -3.69
N PHE A 169 -17.71 -12.34 -4.02
CA PHE A 169 -18.16 -12.82 -5.32
C PHE A 169 -19.65 -13.12 -5.31
N CYS A 170 -20.30 -12.84 -6.43
CA CYS A 170 -21.71 -13.17 -6.67
C CYS A 170 -21.86 -13.97 -7.97
N LEU A 171 -22.91 -14.78 -8.04
CA LEU A 171 -23.34 -15.43 -9.28
C LEU A 171 -24.36 -14.52 -9.96
N ALA A 172 -24.07 -14.09 -11.19
CA ALA A 172 -25.00 -13.31 -12.00
C ALA A 172 -25.18 -13.90 -13.40
N VAL A 173 -26.24 -13.46 -14.07
CA VAL A 173 -26.62 -13.86 -15.42
C VAL A 173 -26.83 -12.60 -16.26
N HIS A 174 -26.55 -12.66 -17.56
CA HIS A 174 -26.82 -11.53 -18.44
C HIS A 174 -28.33 -11.28 -18.54
N GLU A 175 -28.74 -10.05 -18.29
CA GLU A 175 -30.14 -9.65 -18.24
C GLU A 175 -30.88 -9.97 -19.56
N SER A 176 -30.26 -9.70 -20.70
CA SER A 176 -30.89 -9.95 -22.01
C SER A 176 -31.20 -11.44 -22.26
N GLN A 177 -30.35 -12.36 -21.80
CA GLN A 177 -30.58 -13.79 -21.99
C GLN A 177 -31.71 -14.29 -21.09
N LEU A 178 -31.75 -13.78 -19.86
CA LEU A 178 -32.86 -14.05 -18.95
C LEU A 178 -34.18 -13.54 -19.52
N TYR A 179 -34.17 -12.37 -20.17
CA TYR A 179 -35.35 -11.85 -20.86
C TYR A 179 -35.83 -12.72 -22.01
N ASP A 180 -34.92 -13.16 -22.87
CA ASP A 180 -35.28 -14.00 -24.01
C ASP A 180 -35.85 -15.36 -23.55
N LEU A 181 -35.30 -15.91 -22.46
CA LEU A 181 -35.82 -17.11 -21.81
C LEU A 181 -37.21 -16.89 -21.20
N ILE A 182 -37.41 -15.78 -20.47
CA ILE A 182 -38.69 -15.45 -19.85
C ILE A 182 -39.78 -15.23 -20.92
N GLN A 183 -39.47 -14.49 -21.99
CA GLN A 183 -40.43 -14.19 -23.06
C GLN A 183 -40.80 -15.41 -23.89
N SER A 184 -39.86 -16.34 -24.07
CA SER A 184 -40.12 -17.57 -24.81
C SER A 184 -40.86 -18.60 -23.95
N SER A 185 -40.79 -18.53 -22.61
CA SER A 185 -41.43 -19.50 -21.71
C SER A 185 -42.95 -19.58 -21.85
N HIS A 186 -43.51 -20.80 -21.67
CA HIS A 186 -44.96 -20.99 -21.75
C HIS A 186 -45.70 -20.20 -20.67
N PRO A 187 -46.86 -19.57 -21.01
CA PRO A 187 -47.70 -18.90 -20.03
C PRO A 187 -48.13 -19.87 -18.92
N GLY A 188 -47.88 -19.51 -17.66
CA GLY A 188 -48.19 -20.35 -16.49
C GLY A 188 -46.99 -21.08 -15.89
N THR A 189 -45.82 -21.04 -16.54
CA THR A 189 -44.55 -21.53 -15.95
C THR A 189 -43.98 -20.53 -14.94
N GLY A 190 -43.10 -21.00 -14.04
CA GLY A 190 -42.41 -20.14 -13.07
C GLY A 190 -41.64 -18.98 -13.72
N PHE A 191 -41.06 -19.19 -14.92
CA PHE A 191 -40.41 -18.14 -15.70
C PHE A 191 -41.39 -17.08 -16.24
N SER A 192 -42.61 -17.45 -16.64
CA SER A 192 -43.62 -16.48 -17.06
C SER A 192 -44.13 -15.60 -15.89
N ALA A 193 -44.11 -16.14 -14.66
CA ALA A 193 -44.44 -15.40 -13.44
C ALA A 193 -43.36 -14.36 -13.11
N LEU A 194 -42.09 -14.66 -13.42
CA LEU A 194 -41.00 -13.69 -13.34
C LEU A 194 -41.31 -12.47 -14.20
N GLN A 195 -41.74 -12.61 -15.45
CA GLN A 195 -42.05 -11.46 -16.32
C GLN A 195 -43.00 -10.44 -15.69
N ARG A 196 -44.03 -10.91 -14.97
CA ARG A 196 -45.04 -10.05 -14.33
C ARG A 196 -44.48 -9.29 -13.12
N ARG A 197 -43.57 -9.92 -12.38
CA ARG A 197 -42.87 -9.33 -11.21
C ARG A 197 -41.77 -8.38 -11.67
N PHE A 198 -41.01 -8.79 -12.69
CA PHE A 198 -40.02 -7.97 -13.38
C PHE A 198 -40.68 -6.70 -13.92
N ARG A 199 -41.79 -6.74 -14.69
CA ARG A 199 -42.42 -5.50 -15.21
C ARG A 199 -42.73 -4.41 -14.17
N LYS A 200 -43.00 -4.74 -12.90
CA LYS A 200 -43.23 -3.73 -11.83
C LYS A 200 -41.97 -2.95 -11.47
N SER A 201 -40.78 -3.53 -11.59
CA SER A 201 -39.52 -2.82 -11.38
C SER A 201 -39.06 -2.05 -12.63
N TRP A 202 -39.82 -1.98 -13.71
CA TRP A 202 -39.42 -1.25 -14.94
C TRP A 202 -40.17 0.07 -15.11
N GLY A 203 -41.15 0.35 -14.24
CA GLY A 203 -41.75 1.66 -14.10
C GLY A 203 -40.87 2.58 -13.25
N ALA A 204 -40.53 3.75 -13.81
CA ALA A 204 -39.87 4.89 -13.18
C ALA A 204 -38.61 4.56 -12.37
N VAL A 205 -37.50 4.26 -13.06
CA VAL A 205 -36.19 4.73 -12.58
C VAL A 205 -35.91 6.00 -13.35
N ASP A 206 -35.89 7.13 -12.64
CA ASP A 206 -35.66 8.43 -13.23
C ASP A 206 -34.45 8.40 -14.16
N ALA A 207 -34.68 8.83 -15.40
CA ALA A 207 -33.70 8.96 -16.48
C ALA A 207 -32.58 9.99 -16.19
N GLY A 208 -32.40 10.41 -14.93
CA GLY A 208 -31.35 11.32 -14.47
C GLY A 208 -30.10 10.65 -13.91
N SER A 209 -30.08 9.33 -13.71
CA SER A 209 -28.99 8.65 -12.98
C SER A 209 -27.80 8.16 -13.83
N GLY A 210 -27.83 8.37 -15.16
CA GLY A 210 -26.86 7.73 -16.06
C GLY A 210 -25.61 8.52 -16.44
N ASN A 211 -25.59 9.86 -16.34
CA ASN A 211 -24.52 10.65 -16.99
C ASN A 211 -24.02 11.89 -16.21
N ALA A 212 -24.40 12.07 -14.95
CA ALA A 212 -23.88 13.17 -14.14
C ALA A 212 -22.63 12.72 -13.36
N PRO A 213 -21.42 13.28 -13.64
CA PRO A 213 -20.15 12.88 -13.00
C PRO A 213 -20.02 13.41 -11.54
N GLY A 214 -21.11 13.37 -10.77
CA GLY A 214 -21.17 13.88 -9.40
C GLY A 214 -22.38 13.44 -8.57
N ALA A 215 -23.25 12.56 -9.08
CA ALA A 215 -24.33 12.00 -8.27
C ALA A 215 -23.72 11.07 -7.20
N ARG A 216 -23.72 11.51 -5.95
CA ARG A 216 -23.35 10.69 -4.80
C ARG A 216 -24.42 9.62 -4.61
N TYR A 217 -24.04 8.35 -4.80
CA TYR A 217 -24.87 7.16 -4.61
C TYR A 217 -25.14 6.81 -3.12
N ASP A 218 -24.96 7.76 -2.20
CA ASP A 218 -25.17 7.56 -0.75
C ASP A 218 -26.65 7.71 -0.32
N ALA A 219 -27.54 8.11 -1.24
CA ALA A 219 -28.97 8.24 -0.96
C ALA A 219 -29.75 7.10 -1.64
N GLU A 220 -30.20 6.14 -0.82
CA GLU A 220 -31.32 5.21 -1.07
C GLU A 220 -31.52 4.77 -2.53
N MET A 221 -30.74 3.79 -2.99
CA MET A 221 -31.10 3.04 -4.20
C MET A 221 -31.28 1.55 -3.89
N PRO A 222 -32.53 1.02 -3.90
CA PRO A 222 -32.74 -0.38 -4.14
C PRO A 222 -32.57 -0.61 -5.65
N ARG A 223 -31.36 -0.98 -6.09
CA ARG A 223 -31.18 -1.70 -7.34
C ARG A 223 -29.78 -2.27 -7.46
N ALA A 224 -29.71 -3.56 -7.16
CA ALA A 224 -28.87 -4.53 -7.83
C ALA A 224 -29.40 -5.92 -7.50
N GLY A 225 -29.90 -6.62 -8.51
CA GLY A 225 -30.86 -7.69 -8.33
C GLY A 225 -32.25 -7.10 -8.15
N LEU A 226 -33.21 -7.58 -8.93
CA LEU A 226 -34.59 -7.39 -8.54
C LEU A 226 -34.79 -7.96 -7.11
N PRO A 227 -35.85 -7.59 -6.38
CA PRO A 227 -36.36 -8.46 -5.32
C PRO A 227 -36.84 -9.76 -5.97
N ILE A 228 -35.88 -10.60 -6.38
CA ILE A 228 -36.09 -11.95 -6.85
C ILE A 228 -36.24 -12.75 -5.58
N ASP A 229 -37.44 -13.28 -5.35
CA ASP A 229 -37.68 -14.18 -4.23
C ASP A 229 -36.69 -15.35 -4.30
N MET A 230 -36.37 -15.96 -3.15
CA MET A 230 -35.49 -17.12 -3.09
C MET A 230 -35.95 -18.27 -4.01
N SER A 231 -37.26 -18.39 -4.27
CA SER A 231 -37.81 -19.35 -5.24
C SER A 231 -37.39 -19.06 -6.67
N ASP A 232 -37.39 -17.78 -7.03
CA ASP A 232 -37.13 -17.30 -8.37
C ASP A 232 -35.61 -17.35 -8.65
N GLN A 233 -34.77 -17.08 -7.63
CA GLN A 233 -33.33 -17.28 -7.69
C GLN A 233 -32.95 -18.75 -7.92
N LYS A 234 -33.61 -19.68 -7.22
CA LYS A 234 -33.42 -21.12 -7.42
C LYS A 234 -33.82 -21.55 -8.83
N LEU A 235 -34.97 -21.08 -9.32
CA LEU A 235 -35.45 -21.38 -10.66
C LEU A 235 -34.49 -20.89 -11.75
N ILE A 236 -33.91 -19.70 -11.60
CA ILE A 236 -32.88 -19.20 -12.51
C ILE A 236 -31.62 -20.05 -12.39
N ARG A 237 -31.16 -20.35 -11.17
CA ARG A 237 -29.96 -21.14 -10.89
C ARG A 237 -30.04 -22.55 -11.52
N ASP A 238 -31.19 -23.21 -11.41
CA ASP A 238 -31.42 -24.55 -11.95
C ASP A 238 -31.40 -24.57 -13.49
N ARG A 239 -31.60 -23.42 -14.14
CA ARG A 239 -31.61 -23.28 -15.60
C ARG A 239 -30.25 -22.91 -16.19
N ILE A 240 -29.27 -22.52 -15.37
CA ILE A 240 -27.93 -22.16 -15.83
C ILE A 240 -27.23 -23.42 -16.39
N ASP A 241 -26.80 -23.36 -17.65
CA ASP A 241 -26.14 -24.49 -18.31
C ASP A 241 -24.61 -24.43 -18.19
N VAL A 242 -24.06 -23.21 -18.22
CA VAL A 242 -22.61 -22.97 -18.22
C VAL A 242 -22.29 -21.79 -17.31
N VAL A 243 -21.28 -21.92 -16.46
CA VAL A 243 -20.78 -20.86 -15.57
C VAL A 243 -19.36 -20.49 -15.91
N PHE A 244 -19.11 -19.19 -16.08
CA PHE A 244 -17.77 -18.62 -16.21
C PHE A 244 -17.26 -18.11 -14.87
N ALA A 245 -16.03 -18.46 -14.53
CA ALA A 245 -15.37 -17.93 -13.34
C ALA A 245 -13.93 -17.58 -13.66
N GLY A 246 -13.46 -16.42 -13.20
CA GLY A 246 -12.04 -16.10 -13.24
C GLY A 246 -11.22 -17.03 -12.34
N PRO A 247 -9.89 -17.03 -12.43
CA PRO A 247 -9.05 -17.91 -11.61
C PRO A 247 -9.18 -17.66 -10.10
N GLU A 248 -9.40 -16.40 -9.71
CA GLU A 248 -9.67 -16.05 -8.32
C GLU A 248 -11.03 -16.56 -7.84
N ALA A 249 -12.09 -16.25 -8.59
CA ALA A 249 -13.45 -16.72 -8.32
C ALA A 249 -13.52 -18.25 -8.24
N SER A 250 -12.84 -18.95 -9.16
CA SER A 250 -12.81 -20.42 -9.21
C SER A 250 -12.22 -21.06 -7.95
N ARG A 251 -11.27 -20.39 -7.30
CA ARG A 251 -10.65 -20.86 -6.05
C ARG A 251 -11.48 -20.50 -4.83
N ARG A 252 -12.02 -19.29 -4.77
CA ARG A 252 -12.80 -18.78 -3.62
C ARG A 252 -14.22 -19.35 -3.54
N CYS A 253 -14.80 -19.71 -4.68
CA CYS A 253 -16.15 -20.26 -4.80
C CYS A 253 -16.13 -21.75 -5.17
N LYS A 254 -15.03 -22.45 -4.87
CA LYS A 254 -14.78 -23.81 -5.35
C LYS A 254 -15.90 -24.77 -4.92
N SER A 255 -16.34 -24.70 -3.66
CA SER A 255 -17.36 -25.62 -3.15
C SER A 255 -18.71 -25.44 -3.85
N LYS A 256 -19.09 -24.19 -4.12
CA LYS A 256 -20.36 -23.87 -4.82
C LYS A 256 -20.30 -24.20 -6.30
N LEU A 257 -19.15 -23.97 -6.94
CA LEU A 257 -18.91 -24.36 -8.33
C LEU A 257 -18.89 -25.89 -8.49
N ASP A 258 -18.27 -26.62 -7.56
CA ASP A 258 -18.30 -28.09 -7.54
C ASP A 258 -19.74 -28.62 -7.33
N GLY A 259 -20.54 -27.92 -6.53
CA GLY A 259 -21.98 -28.18 -6.41
C GLY A 259 -22.71 -28.05 -7.75
N LEU A 260 -22.43 -27.00 -8.54
CA LEU A 260 -23.02 -26.85 -9.88
C LEU A 260 -22.52 -27.93 -10.86
N ARG A 261 -21.25 -28.31 -10.81
CA ARG A 261 -20.69 -29.42 -11.60
C ARG A 261 -21.42 -30.73 -11.32
N SER A 262 -21.77 -30.99 -10.06
CA SER A 262 -22.49 -32.22 -9.67
C SER A 262 -23.92 -32.29 -10.24
N ILE A 263 -24.53 -31.13 -10.53
CA ILE A 263 -25.87 -31.01 -11.13
C ILE A 263 -25.81 -31.15 -12.67
N GLY A 264 -24.60 -31.12 -13.25
CA GLY A 264 -24.38 -31.21 -14.70
C GLY A 264 -24.13 -29.87 -15.39
N VAL A 265 -23.91 -28.78 -14.62
CA VAL A 265 -23.55 -27.46 -15.16
C VAL A 265 -22.08 -27.43 -15.55
N GLU A 266 -21.78 -26.93 -16.74
CA GLU A 266 -20.41 -26.82 -17.24
C GLU A 266 -19.72 -25.58 -16.64
N VAL A 267 -18.66 -25.76 -15.86
CA VAL A 267 -17.91 -24.63 -15.28
C VAL A 267 -16.62 -24.40 -16.08
N GLN A 268 -16.54 -23.26 -16.78
CA GLN A 268 -15.38 -22.85 -17.57
C GLN A 268 -14.58 -21.76 -16.83
N GLU A 269 -13.30 -22.03 -16.57
CA GLU A 269 -12.38 -21.04 -16.01
C GLU A 269 -11.88 -20.10 -17.10
N THR A 270 -12.03 -18.79 -16.92
CA THR A 270 -11.48 -17.80 -17.87
C THR A 270 -10.01 -17.54 -17.59
N ALA A 271 -9.25 -17.20 -18.64
CA ALA A 271 -7.85 -16.81 -18.47
C ALA A 271 -7.75 -15.53 -17.62
N ALA A 272 -6.69 -15.40 -16.81
CA ALA A 272 -6.48 -14.25 -15.91
C ALA A 272 -6.48 -12.88 -16.63
N MET A 273 -6.11 -12.83 -17.90
CA MET A 273 -6.12 -11.61 -18.72
C MET A 273 -7.48 -11.27 -19.33
N ILE A 274 -8.46 -12.19 -19.26
CA ILE A 274 -9.79 -12.01 -19.83
C ILE A 274 -10.77 -11.76 -18.69
N GLU A 275 -11.27 -10.54 -18.66
CA GLU A 275 -12.35 -10.09 -17.78
C GLU A 275 -13.60 -10.96 -17.99
N PRO A 276 -14.05 -11.73 -16.98
CA PRO A 276 -15.17 -12.66 -17.13
C PRO A 276 -16.42 -11.99 -17.69
N HIS A 277 -16.71 -10.76 -17.27
CA HIS A 277 -17.93 -10.04 -17.63
C HIS A 277 -17.97 -9.64 -19.11
N ARG A 278 -16.82 -9.26 -19.68
CA ARG A 278 -16.72 -9.02 -21.13
C ARG A 278 -16.88 -10.30 -21.93
N GLU A 279 -16.36 -11.41 -21.42
CA GLU A 279 -16.50 -12.72 -22.08
C GLU A 279 -17.96 -13.19 -22.04
N LEU A 280 -18.64 -13.04 -20.91
CA LEU A 280 -20.06 -13.34 -20.80
C LEU A 280 -20.90 -12.40 -21.67
N ALA A 281 -20.64 -11.09 -21.68
CA ALA A 281 -21.32 -10.17 -22.58
C ALA A 281 -21.10 -10.52 -24.07
N ARG A 282 -19.87 -10.92 -24.44
CA ARG A 282 -19.54 -11.38 -25.79
C ARG A 282 -20.34 -12.63 -26.17
N ARG A 283 -20.37 -13.64 -25.30
CA ARG A 283 -21.11 -14.88 -25.54
C ARG A 283 -22.62 -14.66 -25.50
N ALA A 284 -23.12 -13.90 -24.54
CA ALA A 284 -24.53 -13.51 -24.43
C ALA A 284 -25.01 -12.82 -25.69
N ARG A 285 -24.25 -11.86 -26.24
CA ARG A 285 -24.55 -11.21 -27.53
C ARG A 285 -24.48 -12.18 -28.70
N ALA A 286 -23.51 -13.08 -28.73
CA ALA A 286 -23.40 -14.09 -29.79
C ALA A 286 -24.56 -15.09 -29.78
N THR A 287 -25.15 -15.35 -28.61
CA THR A 287 -26.33 -16.21 -28.45
C THR A 287 -27.65 -15.45 -28.40
N ALA A 288 -27.62 -14.12 -28.44
CA ALA A 288 -28.83 -13.32 -28.46
C ALA A 288 -29.59 -13.64 -29.76
N ASN A 289 -30.90 -13.86 -29.65
CA ASN A 289 -31.65 -14.37 -30.78
C ASN A 289 -31.80 -13.27 -31.85
N SER A 290 -31.14 -13.45 -33.00
CA SER A 290 -31.19 -12.52 -34.13
C SER A 290 -32.59 -12.42 -34.76
N THR A 291 -33.51 -13.34 -34.43
CA THR A 291 -34.89 -13.35 -34.95
C THR A 291 -35.86 -12.52 -34.09
N ARG A 292 -35.40 -11.94 -32.98
CA ARG A 292 -36.23 -11.11 -32.10
C ARG A 292 -36.78 -9.91 -32.86
N GLN A 293 -38.11 -9.80 -32.95
CA GLN A 293 -38.79 -8.67 -33.55
C GLN A 293 -39.38 -7.79 -32.44
N THR A 294 -38.93 -6.54 -32.37
CA THR A 294 -39.52 -5.53 -31.50
C THR A 294 -40.46 -4.66 -32.30
N ASN A 295 -41.76 -4.84 -32.08
CA ASN A 295 -42.81 -4.02 -32.66
C ASN A 295 -43.26 -2.97 -31.64
N THR A 296 -43.17 -1.70 -32.02
CA THR A 296 -43.76 -0.59 -31.26
C THR A 296 -45.20 -0.41 -31.72
N PHE A 297 -46.16 -0.67 -30.83
CA PHE A 297 -47.57 -0.38 -31.09
C PHE A 297 -47.94 0.90 -30.35
N PHE A 298 -48.34 1.92 -31.12
CA PHE A 298 -48.96 3.11 -30.54
C PHE A 298 -50.43 2.79 -30.27
N ASP A 299 -50.86 2.89 -29.02
CA ASP A 299 -52.26 2.73 -28.65
C ASP A 299 -52.95 4.09 -28.75
N PRO A 300 -53.75 4.36 -29.81
CA PRO A 300 -54.33 5.67 -30.05
C PRO A 300 -55.39 6.07 -29.00
N THR A 301 -55.86 5.12 -28.18
CA THR A 301 -56.87 5.39 -27.15
C THR A 301 -56.27 5.79 -25.81
N SER A 302 -55.07 5.28 -25.48
CA SER A 302 -54.35 5.64 -24.26
C SER A 302 -53.21 6.63 -24.48
N GLY A 303 -52.78 6.83 -25.73
CA GLY A 303 -51.61 7.66 -26.07
C GLY A 303 -50.28 7.00 -25.68
N GLU A 304 -50.30 5.79 -25.14
CA GLU A 304 -49.10 5.06 -24.70
C GLU A 304 -48.46 4.29 -25.86
N THR A 305 -47.14 4.36 -25.93
CA THR A 305 -46.35 3.47 -26.79
C THR A 305 -46.09 2.16 -26.06
N LYS A 306 -46.70 1.07 -26.54
CA LYS A 306 -46.49 -0.27 -25.99
C LYS A 306 -45.47 -1.01 -26.86
N PHE A 307 -44.38 -1.44 -26.24
CA PHE A 307 -43.35 -2.24 -26.89
C PHE A 307 -43.73 -3.72 -26.80
N PHE A 308 -43.94 -4.37 -27.94
CA PHE A 308 -44.16 -5.81 -28.05
C PHE A 308 -42.92 -6.45 -28.65
N SER A 309 -42.26 -7.31 -27.90
CA SER A 309 -41.16 -8.14 -28.37
C SER A 309 -41.73 -9.54 -28.63
N SER A 310 -41.70 -10.00 -29.89
CA SER A 310 -42.02 -11.38 -30.24
C SER A 310 -40.73 -12.17 -30.44
N LEU A 311 -40.69 -13.37 -29.85
CA LEU A 311 -39.58 -14.30 -29.90
C LEU A 311 -40.10 -15.67 -30.34
N GLY A 312 -39.36 -16.33 -31.23
CA GLY A 312 -39.65 -17.71 -31.63
C GLY A 312 -39.39 -18.72 -30.51
N ALA A 313 -39.99 -19.90 -30.61
CA ALA A 313 -39.85 -20.99 -29.63
C ALA A 313 -38.40 -21.49 -29.46
N GLU A 314 -37.54 -21.28 -30.47
CA GLU A 314 -36.11 -21.66 -30.46
C GLU A 314 -35.33 -21.02 -29.28
N ALA A 315 -35.79 -19.87 -28.78
CA ALA A 315 -35.18 -19.22 -27.63
C ALA A 315 -35.34 -19.99 -26.30
N GLN A 316 -36.33 -20.89 -26.18
CA GLN A 316 -36.49 -21.72 -24.98
C GLN A 316 -35.33 -22.71 -24.78
N GLY A 317 -34.77 -23.20 -25.91
CA GLY A 317 -33.65 -24.16 -25.93
C GLY A 317 -32.26 -23.51 -25.84
N GLY A 318 -32.18 -22.18 -25.81
CA GLY A 318 -30.90 -21.46 -25.71
C GLY A 318 -30.16 -21.77 -24.41
N LYS A 319 -28.83 -21.79 -24.45
CA LYS A 319 -28.02 -21.96 -23.23
C LYS A 319 -28.05 -20.71 -22.37
N LEU A 320 -28.32 -20.84 -21.08
CA LEU A 320 -28.22 -19.74 -20.13
C LEU A 320 -26.80 -19.70 -19.53
N PHE A 321 -26.10 -18.58 -19.72
CA PHE A 321 -24.76 -18.38 -19.17
C PHE A 321 -24.84 -17.70 -17.81
N GLY A 322 -24.25 -18.32 -16.80
CA GLY A 322 -23.95 -17.71 -15.51
C GLY A 322 -22.49 -17.26 -15.44
N MET A 323 -22.20 -16.37 -14.50
CA MET A 323 -20.85 -15.91 -14.24
C MET A 323 -20.66 -15.54 -12.78
N VAL A 324 -19.46 -15.84 -12.29
CA VAL A 324 -19.00 -15.39 -10.98
C VAL A 324 -18.16 -14.13 -11.15
N LEU A 325 -18.64 -13.02 -10.59
CA LEU A 325 -17.97 -11.72 -10.65
C LEU A 325 -18.04 -10.97 -9.30
N PRO A 326 -17.21 -9.94 -9.09
CA PRO A 326 -17.26 -9.13 -7.88
C PRO A 326 -18.64 -8.48 -7.72
N TYR A 327 -19.16 -8.46 -6.50
CA TYR A 327 -20.51 -8.00 -6.21
C TYR A 327 -20.73 -6.55 -6.63
N GLU A 328 -19.75 -5.66 -6.45
CA GLU A 328 -19.89 -4.27 -6.89
C GLU A 328 -19.98 -4.11 -8.41
N VAL A 329 -19.29 -4.96 -9.17
CA VAL A 329 -19.37 -4.95 -10.65
C VAL A 329 -20.77 -5.33 -11.09
N ALA A 330 -21.35 -6.37 -10.47
CA ALA A 330 -22.71 -6.80 -10.76
C ALA A 330 -23.73 -5.76 -10.34
N MET A 331 -23.48 -5.07 -9.22
CA MET A 331 -24.35 -4.04 -8.71
C MET A 331 -24.44 -2.80 -9.61
N ARG A 332 -23.29 -2.35 -10.10
CA ARG A 332 -23.19 -1.07 -10.83
C ARG A 332 -23.47 -1.23 -12.32
N SER A 333 -23.40 -2.44 -12.84
CA SER A 333 -23.72 -2.75 -14.23
C SER A 333 -25.21 -3.01 -14.40
N SER A 334 -25.86 -2.30 -15.32
CA SER A 334 -27.26 -2.56 -15.68
C SER A 334 -27.49 -3.92 -16.33
N ASP A 335 -26.43 -4.52 -16.88
CA ASP A 335 -26.53 -5.66 -17.78
C ASP A 335 -26.64 -7.01 -17.06
N TYR A 336 -26.51 -7.04 -15.73
CA TYR A 336 -26.45 -8.27 -14.94
C TYR A 336 -27.57 -8.38 -13.91
N VAL A 337 -28.12 -9.59 -13.81
CA VAL A 337 -29.07 -9.97 -12.76
C VAL A 337 -28.35 -10.87 -11.78
N ILE A 338 -28.23 -10.42 -10.52
CA ILE A 338 -27.64 -11.18 -9.43
C ILE A 338 -28.59 -12.32 -9.03
N VAL A 339 -28.11 -13.55 -9.14
CA VAL A 339 -28.83 -14.77 -8.77
C VAL A 339 -28.48 -15.18 -7.34
N ASP A 340 -27.21 -15.09 -6.97
CA ASP A 340 -26.71 -15.34 -5.61
C ASP A 340 -25.69 -14.27 -5.24
N HIS A 341 -26.00 -13.47 -4.21
CA HIS A 341 -25.20 -12.32 -3.80
C HIS A 341 -23.99 -12.70 -2.93
N ASN A 342 -24.00 -13.90 -2.33
CA ASN A 342 -22.93 -14.36 -1.45
C ASN A 342 -22.44 -15.71 -1.95
N TYR A 343 -21.63 -15.69 -3.00
CA TYR A 343 -21.15 -16.88 -3.69
C TYR A 343 -19.76 -17.33 -3.22
N ASP A 344 -19.13 -16.65 -2.27
CA ASP A 344 -17.87 -17.09 -1.65
C ASP A 344 -18.07 -18.30 -0.71
N ASP A 345 -17.04 -19.15 -0.61
CA ASP A 345 -17.03 -20.29 0.34
C ASP A 345 -16.76 -19.85 1.79
N GLY A 346 -16.18 -18.65 1.98
CA GLY A 346 -15.78 -18.10 3.27
C GLY A 346 -15.98 -16.59 3.36
N GLN A 347 -15.43 -15.98 4.41
CA GLN A 347 -15.44 -14.51 4.53
C GLN A 347 -14.60 -13.88 3.43
N ALA A 348 -15.06 -12.74 2.89
CA ALA A 348 -14.30 -11.97 1.90
C ALA A 348 -12.87 -11.70 2.37
N ALA A 349 -11.91 -12.18 1.59
CA ALA A 349 -10.50 -11.93 1.83
C ALA A 349 -10.18 -10.45 1.56
N LYS A 350 -9.35 -9.85 2.42
CA LYS A 350 -8.86 -8.49 2.21
C LYS A 350 -7.68 -8.51 1.23
N THR A 351 -7.88 -7.99 0.04
CA THR A 351 -6.83 -7.80 -0.95
C THR A 351 -6.13 -6.47 -0.67
N ARG A 352 -4.80 -6.49 -0.71
CA ARG A 352 -3.99 -5.32 -0.40
C ARG A 352 -3.45 -4.71 -1.67
N PHE A 353 -3.72 -3.42 -1.81
CA PHE A 353 -3.33 -2.59 -2.92
C PHE A 353 -2.29 -1.57 -2.47
N MET A 354 -1.36 -1.31 -3.36
CA MET A 354 -0.34 -0.29 -3.21
C MET A 354 -0.72 0.87 -4.12
N VAL A 355 -0.75 2.06 -3.55
CA VAL A 355 -0.84 3.31 -4.30
C VAL A 355 0.58 3.71 -4.67
N VAL A 356 0.80 3.91 -5.95
CA VAL A 356 2.11 4.19 -6.54
C VAL A 356 2.07 5.58 -7.16
N GLU A 357 3.12 6.36 -6.88
CA GLU A 357 3.31 7.70 -7.40
C GLU A 357 4.66 7.79 -8.14
N ALA A 358 4.76 8.73 -9.08
CA ALA A 358 6.03 9.12 -9.69
C ALA A 358 6.88 9.89 -8.66
N ASN A 359 7.67 9.16 -7.88
CA ASN A 359 8.46 9.68 -6.78
C ASN A 359 9.93 9.23 -6.93
N PRO A 360 10.79 10.06 -7.54
CA PRO A 360 12.18 9.73 -7.76
C PRO A 360 12.93 9.42 -6.45
N ASP A 361 13.60 8.27 -6.38
CA ASP A 361 14.66 8.08 -5.39
C ASP A 361 15.90 8.86 -5.83
N HIS A 362 16.05 10.08 -5.29
CA HIS A 362 17.20 10.95 -5.54
C HIS A 362 18.53 10.27 -5.20
N THR A 363 18.54 9.27 -4.32
CA THR A 363 19.77 8.56 -3.94
C THR A 363 20.32 7.66 -5.06
N LEU A 364 19.54 7.43 -6.12
CA LEU A 364 19.98 6.69 -7.31
C LEU A 364 20.57 7.60 -8.40
N ILE A 365 20.25 8.89 -8.37
CA ILE A 365 20.56 9.85 -9.42
C ILE A 365 21.71 10.76 -9.01
N GLU A 366 21.68 11.24 -7.76
CA GLU A 366 22.62 12.24 -7.28
C GLU A 366 23.87 11.60 -6.67
N ASP A 367 25.04 12.02 -7.17
CA ASP A 367 26.33 11.60 -6.65
C ASP A 367 26.55 11.97 -5.18
N ALA A 368 25.81 12.97 -4.69
CA ALA A 368 25.80 13.39 -3.29
C ALA A 368 25.31 12.32 -2.31
N TYR A 369 24.66 11.24 -2.77
CA TYR A 369 24.22 10.13 -1.92
C TYR A 369 25.05 8.84 -2.12
N ARG A 370 26.24 8.94 -2.74
CA ARG A 370 27.15 7.79 -2.94
C ARG A 370 27.62 7.14 -1.63
N THR A 371 27.62 7.87 -0.52
CA THR A 371 28.01 7.32 0.79
C THR A 371 26.82 6.66 1.49
N THR A 372 27.07 5.53 2.16
CA THR A 372 26.05 4.82 2.95
C THR A 372 25.40 5.74 3.98
N ASP A 373 26.16 6.63 4.62
CA ASP A 373 25.63 7.53 5.64
C ASP A 373 24.67 8.58 5.06
N GLN A 374 24.98 9.16 3.90
CA GLN A 374 24.09 10.14 3.25
C GLN A 374 22.80 9.47 2.77
N LYS A 375 22.89 8.31 2.12
CA LYS A 375 21.71 7.55 1.68
C LYS A 375 20.84 7.12 2.86
N THR A 376 21.46 6.66 3.95
CA THR A 376 20.77 6.33 5.20
C THR A 376 20.08 7.55 5.79
N ARG A 377 20.77 8.69 5.90
CA ARG A 377 20.17 9.93 6.43
C ARG A 377 19.00 10.41 5.61
N TYR A 378 19.10 10.36 4.28
CA TYR A 378 18.01 10.71 3.36
C TYR A 378 16.76 9.86 3.63
N TRP A 379 16.90 8.54 3.57
CA TRP A 379 15.78 7.63 3.76
C TRP A 379 15.25 7.64 5.20
N TYR A 380 16.12 7.75 6.20
CA TYR A 380 15.70 7.89 7.59
C TYR A 380 14.83 9.13 7.81
N ARG A 381 15.20 10.27 7.20
CA ARG A 381 14.39 11.49 7.26
C ARG A 381 13.01 11.25 6.65
N ARG A 382 12.93 10.64 5.46
CA ARG A 382 11.66 10.27 4.80
C ARG A 382 10.77 9.39 5.69
N LEU A 383 11.32 8.29 6.19
CA LEU A 383 10.57 7.35 7.04
C LEU A 383 10.15 8.00 8.37
N SER A 384 11.03 8.81 8.97
CA SER A 384 10.70 9.54 10.20
C SER A 384 9.59 10.56 10.00
N ALA A 385 9.49 11.18 8.82
CA ALA A 385 8.40 12.08 8.48
C ALA A 385 7.06 11.33 8.37
N LEU A 386 7.06 10.18 7.66
CA LEU A 386 5.89 9.30 7.58
C LEU A 386 5.41 8.85 8.95
N SER A 387 6.34 8.50 9.84
CA SER A 387 6.03 8.01 11.18
C SER A 387 5.34 9.07 12.09
N LYS A 388 5.48 10.36 11.78
CA LYS A 388 5.05 11.46 12.66
C LYS A 388 3.63 11.96 12.45
N ALA A 389 2.97 11.60 11.35
CA ALA A 389 1.57 11.88 10.94
C ALA A 389 0.93 13.22 11.40
N ALA A 390 0.46 14.00 10.42
CA ALA A 390 -0.07 15.36 10.55
C ALA A 390 -0.99 15.62 11.77
N GLY A 391 -0.72 16.72 12.50
CA GLY A 391 -1.58 17.25 13.56
C GLY A 391 -0.98 17.17 14.96
N SER A 392 0.23 17.69 15.21
CA SER A 392 0.77 17.74 16.58
C SER A 392 1.28 19.11 17.02
N LEU A 393 0.34 20.06 17.15
CA LEU A 393 0.50 21.31 17.88
C LEU A 393 0.99 21.10 19.34
N GLU A 394 0.77 19.92 19.91
CA GLU A 394 1.10 19.57 21.31
C GLU A 394 2.62 19.53 21.61
N THR A 395 3.48 19.41 20.59
CA THR A 395 4.94 19.34 20.81
C THR A 395 5.62 20.70 21.02
N ARG A 396 4.93 21.84 20.84
CA ARG A 396 5.52 23.17 21.06
C ARG A 396 5.69 23.52 22.54
N GLY A 397 4.71 23.17 23.39
CA GLY A 397 4.74 23.50 24.82
C GLY A 397 5.88 22.81 25.56
N VAL A 398 6.03 21.50 25.36
CA VAL A 398 7.03 20.70 26.08
C VAL A 398 8.46 20.93 25.56
N LYS A 399 8.66 21.25 24.26
CA LYS A 399 9.98 21.67 23.74
C LYS A 399 10.45 22.98 24.36
N THR A 400 9.54 23.91 24.57
CA THR A 400 9.83 25.19 25.21
C THR A 400 10.21 24.95 26.67
N VAL A 401 9.45 24.12 27.39
CA VAL A 401 9.76 23.72 28.78
C VAL A 401 11.08 22.96 28.89
N GLY A 402 11.36 22.03 27.98
CA GLY A 402 12.61 21.26 27.98
C GLY A 402 13.85 22.09 27.59
N ALA A 403 13.71 23.03 26.66
CA ALA A 403 14.78 23.98 26.33
C ALA A 403 15.06 24.97 27.46
N ILE A 404 14.00 25.47 28.12
CA ILE A 404 14.11 26.27 29.34
C ILE A 404 14.78 25.45 30.44
N GLY A 405 14.36 24.20 30.64
CA GLY A 405 14.94 23.29 31.63
C GLY A 405 16.42 22.97 31.39
N LEU A 406 16.85 22.82 30.13
CA LEU A 406 18.27 22.70 29.77
C LEU A 406 19.05 23.99 30.06
N GLY A 407 18.47 25.16 29.76
CA GLY A 407 19.07 26.46 30.07
C GLY A 407 19.23 26.68 31.58
N VAL A 408 18.18 26.36 32.36
CA VAL A 408 18.20 26.42 33.82
C VAL A 408 19.20 25.43 34.40
N GLY A 409 19.21 24.17 33.92
CA GLY A 409 20.16 23.16 34.35
C GLY A 409 21.62 23.55 34.08
N ALA A 410 21.92 24.05 32.88
CA ALA A 410 23.26 24.55 32.54
C ALA A 410 23.67 25.77 33.38
N GLY A 411 22.73 26.69 33.64
CA GLY A 411 22.95 27.84 34.52
C GLY A 411 23.25 27.42 35.97
N MET A 412 22.51 26.45 36.51
CA MET A 412 22.75 25.91 37.86
C MET A 412 24.11 25.20 37.96
N VAL A 413 24.51 24.45 36.92
CA VAL A 413 25.84 23.82 36.86
C VAL A 413 26.94 24.89 36.80
N ALA A 414 26.78 25.92 35.96
CA ALA A 414 27.75 27.02 35.87
C ALA A 414 27.88 27.78 37.21
N LEU A 415 26.76 28.12 37.86
CA LEU A 415 26.76 28.78 39.17
C LEU A 415 27.35 27.90 40.28
N GLY A 416 27.04 26.59 40.29
CA GLY A 416 27.62 25.63 41.22
C GLY A 416 29.13 25.49 41.03
N LEU A 417 29.60 25.42 39.77
CA LEU A 417 31.04 25.37 39.45
C LEU A 417 31.75 26.68 39.77
N MET A 418 31.12 27.85 39.58
CA MET A 418 31.68 29.14 40.01
C MET A 418 31.78 29.26 41.53
N GLY A 419 30.80 28.71 42.27
CA GLY A 419 30.86 28.60 43.73
C GLY A 419 31.97 27.67 44.21
N LEU A 420 32.19 26.54 43.51
CA LEU A 420 33.27 25.60 43.79
C LEU A 420 34.67 26.15 43.40
N ALA A 421 34.74 26.96 42.34
CA ALA A 421 35.97 27.62 41.89
C ALA A 421 36.35 28.86 42.73
N GLY A 422 35.54 29.22 43.73
CA GLY A 422 35.87 30.27 44.69
C GLY A 422 35.84 31.69 44.08
N TYR A 423 35.00 31.95 43.08
CA TYR A 423 34.89 33.28 42.47
C TYR A 423 34.33 34.30 43.48
N GLN A 424 35.23 35.00 44.17
CA GLN A 424 34.94 35.98 45.23
C GLN A 424 34.48 37.32 44.64
N GLY A 425 33.18 37.44 44.36
CA GLY A 425 32.55 38.76 44.32
C GLY A 425 32.41 39.28 45.76
N GLN A 426 33.31 40.18 46.17
CA GLN A 426 33.30 41.01 47.39
C GLN A 426 32.21 40.71 48.45
N MET A 427 32.31 39.57 49.14
CA MET A 427 31.59 39.33 50.39
C MET A 427 32.55 38.75 51.43
N SER A 428 32.44 39.24 52.66
CA SER A 428 33.40 39.01 53.74
C SER A 428 33.43 37.55 54.23
N LEU A 429 34.66 37.08 54.49
CA LEU A 429 35.06 35.67 54.56
C LEU A 429 34.52 34.75 55.69
N PRO A 430 34.03 35.18 56.88
CA PRO A 430 33.82 34.21 57.96
C PRO A 430 32.50 33.41 57.93
N ALA A 431 31.46 33.89 57.24
CA ALA A 431 30.14 33.22 57.21
C ALA A 431 29.90 32.32 55.97
N LEU A 432 30.82 32.37 55.00
CA LEU A 432 30.60 31.84 53.64
C LEU A 432 31.15 30.41 53.45
N LEU A 433 32.18 30.02 54.21
CA LEU A 433 32.87 28.73 54.03
C LEU A 433 32.07 27.51 54.48
N GLY A 434 31.09 27.69 55.38
CA GLY A 434 30.20 26.62 55.84
C GLY A 434 28.97 26.40 54.95
N THR A 435 28.51 27.43 54.25
CA THR A 435 27.29 27.38 53.43
C THR A 435 27.57 27.18 51.94
N VAL A 436 28.67 27.71 51.39
CA VAL A 436 28.93 27.70 49.93
C VAL A 436 29.47 26.37 49.40
N THR A 437 30.16 25.57 50.21
CA THR A 437 30.65 24.25 49.79
C THR A 437 29.54 23.21 49.70
N GLN A 438 28.58 23.22 50.63
CA GLN A 438 27.41 22.34 50.57
C GLN A 438 26.36 22.82 49.57
N THR A 439 26.10 24.13 49.46
CA THR A 439 25.10 24.65 48.51
C THR A 439 25.58 24.63 47.07
N GLY A 440 26.87 24.91 46.79
CA GLY A 440 27.43 24.87 45.43
C GLY A 440 27.45 23.47 44.83
N PHE A 441 27.82 22.45 45.63
CA PHE A 441 27.77 21.05 45.20
C PHE A 441 26.33 20.56 45.00
N ALA A 442 25.41 20.92 45.90
CA ALA A 442 23.98 20.60 45.75
C ALA A 442 23.35 21.27 44.52
N LEU A 443 23.73 22.53 44.21
CA LEU A 443 23.28 23.25 43.00
C LEU A 443 23.83 22.63 41.72
N ALA A 444 25.09 22.19 41.70
CA ALA A 444 25.67 21.50 40.55
C ALA A 444 24.99 20.14 40.31
N LEU A 445 24.73 19.37 41.36
CA LEU A 445 24.02 18.09 41.26
C LEU A 445 22.55 18.27 40.86
N ALA A 446 21.86 19.26 41.42
CA ALA A 446 20.49 19.60 41.03
C ALA A 446 20.45 20.09 39.57
N GLY A 447 21.43 20.89 39.14
CA GLY A 447 21.58 21.34 37.77
C GLY A 447 21.83 20.18 36.79
N LEU A 448 22.65 19.19 37.17
CA LEU A 448 22.84 17.96 36.41
C LEU A 448 21.57 17.11 36.37
N GLY A 449 20.82 17.02 37.47
CA GLY A 449 19.54 16.31 37.54
C GLY A 449 18.47 16.94 36.65
N VAL A 450 18.30 18.27 36.73
CA VAL A 450 17.38 19.05 35.88
C VAL A 450 17.84 19.03 34.43
N GLY A 451 19.14 19.13 34.17
CA GLY A 451 19.73 19.03 32.84
C GLY A 451 19.51 17.65 32.21
N ALA A 452 19.72 16.57 32.97
CA ALA A 452 19.47 15.20 32.52
C ALA A 452 17.97 14.93 32.33
N LEU A 453 17.10 15.39 33.23
CA LEU A 453 15.66 15.26 33.10
C LEU A 453 15.13 16.07 31.91
N SER A 454 15.64 17.29 31.70
CA SER A 454 15.29 18.14 30.57
C SER A 454 15.84 17.60 29.25
N TRP A 455 17.04 17.00 29.27
CA TRP A 455 17.59 16.27 28.13
C TRP A 455 16.74 15.04 27.79
N VAL A 456 16.30 14.27 28.79
CA VAL A 456 15.36 13.16 28.62
C VAL A 456 14.01 13.66 28.10
N LEU A 457 13.47 14.76 28.62
CA LEU A 457 12.19 15.34 28.16
C LEU A 457 12.27 15.91 26.74
N THR A 458 13.41 16.50 26.35
CA THR A 458 13.65 16.97 24.97
C THR A 458 13.90 15.82 23.99
N GLN A 459 14.49 14.71 24.45
CA GLN A 459 14.65 13.48 23.66
C GLN A 459 13.36 12.64 23.59
N ALA A 460 12.51 12.71 24.62
CA ALA A 460 11.27 11.95 24.72
C ALA A 460 10.18 12.46 23.78
N GLN A 461 10.35 13.60 23.11
CA GLN A 461 9.24 14.24 22.38
C GLN A 461 9.42 14.42 20.88
N GLY A 462 8.74 13.51 20.22
CA GLY A 462 8.40 13.42 18.81
C GLY A 462 8.13 11.96 18.51
N GLY A 463 7.41 11.27 19.41
CA GLY A 463 7.10 9.85 19.26
C GLY A 463 6.44 9.67 17.90
N ALA A 464 6.95 8.73 17.11
CA ALA A 464 6.21 8.28 15.96
C ALA A 464 4.79 7.92 16.43
N LYS A 465 3.78 8.34 15.66
CA LYS A 465 2.38 8.04 15.94
C LYS A 465 1.91 6.84 15.10
N GLN A 466 2.54 6.65 13.95
CA GLN A 466 2.22 5.61 12.99
C GLN A 466 3.45 4.74 12.72
N GLY A 467 3.20 3.46 12.43
CA GLY A 467 4.22 2.58 11.89
C GLY A 467 4.54 2.94 10.44
N VAL A 468 5.60 2.34 9.89
CA VAL A 468 5.96 2.53 8.49
C VAL A 468 6.33 1.17 7.89
N ARG A 469 5.67 0.81 6.79
CA ARG A 469 6.01 -0.32 5.94
C ARG A 469 7.03 0.11 4.90
N VAL A 470 8.11 -0.64 4.76
CA VAL A 470 9.14 -0.35 3.77
C VAL A 470 9.53 -1.64 3.06
N MET A 471 9.54 -1.60 1.73
CA MET A 471 9.98 -2.72 0.91
C MET A 471 11.34 -2.42 0.29
N PHE A 472 12.34 -3.23 0.64
CA PHE A 472 13.69 -3.13 0.13
C PHE A 472 13.94 -4.21 -0.91
N ARG A 473 14.26 -3.81 -2.14
CA ARG A 473 14.72 -4.72 -3.19
C ARG A 473 16.25 -4.82 -3.15
N PHE A 474 16.75 -6.02 -2.92
CA PHE A 474 18.15 -6.39 -2.99
C PHE A 474 18.42 -7.06 -4.33
N LEU A 475 19.28 -6.42 -5.14
CA LEU A 475 19.85 -7.06 -6.34
C LEU A 475 20.94 -8.04 -5.87
N ARG A 476 20.85 -9.30 -6.27
CA ARG A 476 21.83 -10.34 -5.87
C ARG A 476 22.90 -10.58 -6.93
N ASN A 477 23.18 -9.56 -7.74
CA ASN A 477 24.19 -9.59 -8.80
C ASN A 477 25.60 -9.44 -8.18
N SER A 478 26.12 -10.50 -7.54
CA SER A 478 27.54 -10.78 -7.20
C SER A 478 27.68 -11.63 -5.92
N THR A 479 28.89 -12.16 -5.71
CA THR A 479 29.34 -12.95 -4.54
C THR A 479 29.22 -12.25 -3.18
N ALA A 480 28.86 -10.96 -3.13
CA ALA A 480 28.82 -10.15 -1.91
C ALA A 480 27.41 -9.89 -1.32
N ALA A 481 26.33 -10.22 -2.04
CA ALA A 481 24.97 -9.89 -1.64
C ALA A 481 24.44 -10.79 -0.51
N SER A 482 24.87 -10.51 0.73
CA SER A 482 24.36 -11.16 1.95
C SER A 482 23.20 -10.37 2.54
N THR A 483 21.97 -10.82 2.32
CA THR A 483 20.78 -10.31 3.03
C THR A 483 20.78 -10.71 4.50
N GLY A 484 21.55 -11.73 4.88
CA GLY A 484 21.57 -12.33 6.21
C GLY A 484 21.92 -11.35 7.32
N ASP A 485 22.85 -10.41 7.11
CA ASP A 485 23.19 -9.40 8.12
C ASP A 485 22.03 -8.44 8.43
N PHE A 486 21.27 -8.07 7.40
CA PHE A 486 20.12 -7.20 7.53
C PHE A 486 18.96 -7.96 8.19
N GLU A 487 18.66 -9.18 7.75
CA GLU A 487 17.64 -10.03 8.37
C GLU A 487 17.96 -10.36 9.83
N ASN A 488 19.22 -10.68 10.14
CA ASN A 488 19.66 -10.92 11.52
C ASN A 488 19.47 -9.68 12.39
N TYR A 489 19.77 -8.49 11.86
CA TYR A 489 19.52 -7.24 12.57
C TYR A 489 18.03 -7.05 12.86
N LEU A 490 17.16 -7.21 11.86
CA LEU A 490 15.70 -7.09 12.03
C LEU A 490 15.18 -8.08 13.08
N ARG A 491 15.63 -9.34 13.02
CA ARG A 491 15.26 -10.40 13.97
C ARG A 491 15.73 -10.08 15.40
N ASN A 492 16.96 -9.59 15.57
CA ASN A 492 17.51 -9.26 16.89
C ASN A 492 16.76 -8.11 17.57
N HIS A 493 16.29 -7.15 16.78
CA HIS A 493 15.49 -6.03 17.31
C HIS A 493 13.99 -6.35 17.38
N GLY A 494 13.54 -7.51 16.85
CA GLY A 494 12.14 -7.91 16.84
C GLY A 494 11.29 -7.10 15.86
N VAL A 495 11.91 -6.55 14.82
CA VAL A 495 11.21 -5.84 13.74
C VAL A 495 10.50 -6.86 12.86
N ARG A 496 9.25 -6.59 12.51
CA ARG A 496 8.44 -7.48 11.67
C ARG A 496 8.95 -7.42 10.24
N TYR A 497 9.22 -8.57 9.62
CA TYR A 497 9.64 -8.62 8.23
C TYR A 497 9.21 -9.91 7.54
N ALA A 498 9.08 -9.85 6.22
CA ALA A 498 8.88 -10.98 5.34
C ALA A 498 9.86 -10.89 4.17
N VAL A 499 10.34 -12.05 3.73
CA VAL A 499 11.28 -12.16 2.61
C VAL A 499 10.55 -12.77 1.43
N VAL A 500 10.57 -12.08 0.30
CA VAL A 500 9.88 -12.45 -0.94
C VAL A 500 10.92 -12.53 -2.05
N ARG A 501 10.98 -13.65 -2.77
CA ARG A 501 11.83 -13.78 -3.97
C ARG A 501 10.99 -13.37 -5.17
N THR A 502 11.52 -12.51 -6.03
CA THR A 502 10.75 -12.00 -7.19
C THR A 502 10.78 -12.94 -8.38
N ASP A 503 11.79 -13.81 -8.47
CA ASP A 503 11.98 -14.75 -9.56
C ASP A 503 12.43 -16.12 -9.01
N GLU A 504 12.27 -17.16 -9.83
CA GLU A 504 12.82 -18.48 -9.55
C GLU A 504 14.34 -18.47 -9.75
N ASP A 505 15.10 -19.18 -8.88
CA ASP A 505 16.57 -19.24 -8.90
C ASP A 505 17.13 -20.09 -10.09
N SER A 506 16.45 -20.10 -11.24
CA SER A 506 16.69 -21.01 -12.36
C SER A 506 17.89 -20.65 -13.25
N GLU A 507 18.54 -19.51 -13.04
CA GLU A 507 19.80 -19.16 -13.73
C GLU A 507 20.97 -19.34 -12.75
N GLY A 508 21.71 -20.45 -12.90
CA GLY A 508 22.76 -20.91 -11.97
C GLY A 508 23.94 -19.95 -11.71
N HIS A 509 23.92 -18.72 -12.26
CA HIS A 509 24.95 -17.71 -12.10
C HIS A 509 24.44 -16.35 -11.58
N GLU A 510 23.12 -16.10 -11.55
CA GLU A 510 22.53 -14.86 -11.01
C GLU A 510 21.40 -15.20 -10.03
N PRO A 511 21.62 -15.09 -8.71
CA PRO A 511 20.55 -15.32 -7.75
C PRO A 511 19.40 -14.33 -7.96
N ALA A 512 18.16 -14.80 -7.82
CA ALA A 512 17.00 -13.95 -8.03
C ALA A 512 17.00 -12.75 -7.07
N PRO A 513 16.54 -11.55 -7.51
CA PRO A 513 16.35 -10.42 -6.61
C PRO A 513 15.40 -10.77 -5.46
N VAL A 514 15.68 -10.21 -4.30
CA VAL A 514 14.89 -10.45 -3.09
C VAL A 514 14.30 -9.15 -2.61
N ILE A 515 13.01 -9.16 -2.31
CA ILE A 515 12.32 -8.06 -1.64
C ILE A 515 12.15 -8.43 -0.17
N ILE A 516 12.65 -7.57 0.71
CA ILE A 516 12.43 -7.67 2.15
C ILE A 516 11.42 -6.59 2.51
N ASP A 517 10.22 -7.05 2.85
CA ASP A 517 9.13 -6.22 3.34
C ASP A 517 9.24 -6.10 4.85
N VAL A 518 9.29 -4.87 5.36
CA VAL A 518 9.61 -4.55 6.76
C VAL A 518 8.53 -3.63 7.31
N GLU A 519 7.97 -3.98 8.46
CA GLU A 519 7.05 -3.11 9.20
C GLU A 519 7.73 -2.58 10.46
N PHE A 520 8.07 -1.30 10.44
CA PHE A 520 8.55 -0.57 11.61
C PHE A 520 7.37 -0.10 12.47
N THR A 521 7.47 -0.35 13.76
CA THR A 521 6.59 0.24 14.78
C THR A 521 7.03 1.66 15.12
N PRO A 522 6.15 2.48 15.69
CA PRO A 522 6.52 3.76 16.27
C PRO A 522 7.77 3.72 17.17
N ASP A 523 7.86 2.69 18.00
CA ASP A 523 8.97 2.50 18.93
C ASP A 523 10.31 2.33 18.21
N ASP A 524 10.31 1.79 16.99
CA ASP A 524 11.52 1.57 16.20
C ASP A 524 12.15 2.88 15.69
N PHE A 525 11.37 3.97 15.68
CA PHE A 525 11.82 5.33 15.38
C PHE A 525 12.23 6.13 16.63
N SER A 526 11.82 5.66 17.81
CA SER A 526 12.13 6.34 19.07
C SER A 526 13.63 6.25 19.40
N PHE A 527 14.14 7.31 20.03
CA PHE A 527 15.49 7.30 20.58
C PHE A 527 15.49 6.50 21.88
N ASN A 528 16.24 5.40 21.91
CA ASN A 528 16.42 4.63 23.14
C ASN A 528 17.80 4.95 23.77
N PRO A 529 17.83 5.66 24.93
CA PRO A 529 19.08 6.07 25.59
C PRO A 529 19.90 4.90 26.12
N VAL A 530 19.25 3.76 26.43
CA VAL A 530 19.92 2.56 26.94
C VAL A 530 20.65 1.81 25.83
N THR A 531 20.12 1.83 24.60
CA THR A 531 20.80 1.22 23.43
C THR A 531 21.95 2.07 22.91
N THR A 532 21.93 3.39 23.14
CA THR A 532 23.03 4.29 22.74
C THR A 532 24.28 4.12 23.60
N LEU A 533 24.12 3.71 24.86
CA LEU A 533 25.24 3.39 25.77
C LEU A 533 25.95 2.07 25.42
N THR A 534 25.23 1.10 24.83
CA THR A 534 25.75 -0.27 24.61
C THR A 534 26.04 -0.60 23.15
N SER A 535 25.53 0.18 22.20
CA SER A 535 25.80 0.03 20.77
C SER A 535 26.30 1.35 20.18
N ARG A 536 27.42 1.30 19.45
CA ARG A 536 28.07 2.47 18.83
C ARG A 536 27.04 3.34 18.06
N LEU A 537 26.59 4.44 18.65
CA LEU A 537 25.94 5.59 17.99
C LEU A 537 24.82 5.24 16.97
N GLN A 538 23.91 4.32 17.31
CA GLN A 538 22.71 4.07 16.51
C GLN A 538 21.48 4.66 17.22
N ASN A 539 21.08 5.85 16.77
CA ASN A 539 20.05 6.68 17.41
C ASN A 539 18.60 6.17 17.23
N SER A 540 18.36 5.09 16.47
CA SER A 540 17.07 4.39 16.35
C SER A 540 17.21 3.04 15.64
N VAL A 541 16.28 2.11 15.86
CA VAL A 541 16.29 0.77 15.23
C VAL A 541 16.15 0.90 13.72
N ALA A 542 15.24 1.76 13.24
CA ALA A 542 15.04 2.05 11.82
C ALA A 542 16.31 2.59 11.15
N ASN A 543 17.04 3.51 11.81
CA ASN A 543 18.31 4.03 11.28
C ASN A 543 19.38 2.92 11.19
N GLY A 544 19.51 2.08 12.23
CA GLY A 544 20.43 0.95 12.19
C GLY A 544 20.09 -0.07 11.10
N ALA A 545 18.80 -0.34 10.88
CA ALA A 545 18.32 -1.18 9.78
C ALA A 545 18.71 -0.60 8.42
N LEU A 546 18.46 0.69 8.19
CA LEU A 546 18.86 1.37 6.96
C LEU A 546 20.38 1.37 6.72
N LYS A 547 21.18 1.56 7.77
CA LYS A 547 22.66 1.47 7.67
C LYS A 547 23.12 0.09 7.21
N LYS A 548 22.46 -0.97 7.70
CA LYS A 548 22.75 -2.35 7.30
C LYS A 548 22.27 -2.63 5.87
N ALA A 549 21.07 -2.16 5.51
CA ALA A 549 20.54 -2.29 4.16
C ALA A 549 21.44 -1.60 3.13
N PHE A 550 21.86 -0.35 3.36
CA PHE A 550 22.64 0.44 2.40
C PHE A 550 24.16 0.29 2.53
N GLN A 551 24.65 -0.74 3.25
CA GLN A 551 26.07 -0.96 3.43
C GLN A 551 26.74 -1.32 2.09
N ARG A 552 27.41 -0.36 1.47
CA ARG A 552 27.87 -0.43 0.06
C ARG A 552 28.73 -1.64 -0.29
N TRP A 553 29.54 -2.12 0.65
CA TRP A 553 30.43 -3.25 0.42
C TRP A 553 29.74 -4.62 0.53
N LYS A 554 28.55 -4.69 1.16
CA LYS A 554 27.71 -5.90 1.23
C LYS A 554 26.57 -5.86 0.22
N ASN A 555 25.86 -4.74 0.18
CA ASN A 555 24.60 -4.60 -0.53
C ASN A 555 24.75 -3.51 -1.58
N ARG A 556 25.23 -3.89 -2.76
CA ARG A 556 25.28 -2.98 -3.92
C ARG A 556 23.88 -2.96 -4.57
N GLY A 557 23.35 -1.77 -4.80
CA GLY A 557 22.10 -1.62 -5.57
C GLY A 557 20.81 -1.91 -4.81
N VAL A 558 20.75 -1.67 -3.49
CA VAL A 558 19.48 -1.73 -2.76
C VAL A 558 18.59 -0.56 -3.15
N LEU A 559 17.36 -0.90 -3.54
CA LEU A 559 16.31 0.03 -3.93
C LEU A 559 15.18 -0.01 -2.90
N VAL A 560 14.61 1.14 -2.57
CA VAL A 560 13.37 1.21 -1.79
C VAL A 560 12.23 1.28 -2.79
N VAL A 561 11.38 0.26 -2.78
CA VAL A 561 10.30 0.09 -3.77
C VAL A 561 8.96 0.63 -3.24
N ALA A 562 8.80 0.61 -1.92
CA ALA A 562 7.64 1.21 -1.25
C ALA A 562 8.04 1.73 0.13
N ALA A 563 7.43 2.84 0.54
CA ALA A 563 7.52 3.41 1.88
C ALA A 563 6.15 4.00 2.25
N MET A 564 5.37 3.26 3.03
CA MET A 564 3.95 3.52 3.28
C MET A 564 3.68 3.62 4.79
N PRO A 565 2.84 4.55 5.25
CA PRO A 565 2.46 4.59 6.66
C PRO A 565 1.52 3.42 7.01
N ILE A 566 1.64 2.92 8.25
CA ILE A 566 0.76 1.91 8.83
C ILE A 566 0.13 2.47 10.10
N GLU A 567 -1.19 2.37 10.21
CA GLU A 567 -1.93 2.73 11.42
C GLU A 567 -1.56 1.84 12.60
N HIS A 568 -1.55 2.40 13.81
CA HIS A 568 -1.14 1.64 14.99
C HIS A 568 -2.06 0.43 15.21
N GLY A 569 -1.49 -0.77 15.30
CA GLY A 569 -2.24 -2.01 15.46
C GLY A 569 -2.62 -2.70 14.14
N ALA A 570 -2.53 -2.03 13.00
CA ALA A 570 -2.78 -2.60 11.67
C ALA A 570 -1.57 -3.35 11.09
N TYR A 571 -0.69 -3.89 11.95
CA TYR A 571 0.49 -4.64 11.54
C TYR A 571 0.12 -6.02 11.00
N GLN A 572 0.74 -6.42 9.91
CA GLN A 572 0.31 -7.59 9.13
C GLN A 572 1.35 -8.68 9.12
N LEU A 573 2.62 -8.30 9.30
CA LEU A 573 3.71 -9.23 9.31
C LEU A 573 3.85 -9.90 10.69
N PRO A 574 4.22 -11.19 10.73
CA PRO A 574 4.44 -11.88 11.99
C PRO A 574 5.60 -11.21 12.76
N LYS A 575 5.43 -11.05 14.07
CA LYS A 575 6.49 -10.50 14.92
C LYS A 575 7.51 -11.60 15.22
N PRO A 576 8.77 -11.48 14.76
CA PRO A 576 9.78 -12.45 15.12
C PRO A 576 10.02 -12.38 16.63
N GLY A 577 10.25 -13.54 17.25
CA GLY A 577 10.73 -13.61 18.63
C GLY A 577 12.03 -12.81 18.74
N LYS A 578 12.09 -11.89 19.71
CA LYS A 578 13.32 -11.11 19.97
C LYS A 578 14.40 -12.07 20.44
N ARG A 579 15.42 -12.30 19.60
CA ARG A 579 16.62 -13.03 20.04
C ARG A 579 17.36 -12.18 21.04
N ARG A 580 17.36 -12.60 22.30
CA ARG A 580 18.17 -11.97 23.35
C ARG A 580 19.60 -12.42 23.14
N TRP A 581 20.36 -11.68 22.33
CA TRP A 581 21.76 -12.01 22.01
C TRP A 581 22.63 -12.23 23.26
N TRP A 582 22.34 -11.56 24.38
CA TRP A 582 23.01 -11.77 25.65
C TRP A 582 22.72 -13.12 26.31
N SER A 583 21.54 -13.71 26.12
CA SER A 583 21.22 -15.02 26.70
C SER A 583 21.38 -16.16 25.72
N GLU A 584 21.14 -15.93 24.42
CA GLU A 584 21.24 -16.95 23.37
C GLU A 584 22.59 -16.94 22.66
N GLY A 585 23.17 -15.76 22.40
CA GLY A 585 24.48 -15.64 21.79
C GLY A 585 25.59 -16.00 22.78
N LEU A 586 25.44 -15.61 24.04
CA LEU A 586 26.37 -15.97 25.11
C LEU A 586 26.20 -17.44 25.53
N SER A 587 24.99 -18.02 25.47
CA SER A 587 24.81 -19.46 25.68
C SER A 587 25.29 -20.29 24.50
N ALA A 588 25.08 -19.86 23.25
CA ALA A 588 25.61 -20.53 22.07
C ALA A 588 27.13 -20.43 22.03
N TRP A 589 27.70 -19.25 22.29
CA TRP A 589 29.14 -19.07 22.41
C TRP A 589 29.71 -19.86 23.59
N ALA A 590 29.05 -19.88 24.74
CA ALA A 590 29.49 -20.68 25.88
C ALA A 590 29.39 -22.19 25.59
N ALA A 591 28.36 -22.66 24.90
CA ALA A 591 28.23 -24.05 24.49
C ALA A 591 29.34 -24.45 23.52
N ASP A 592 29.60 -23.62 22.49
CA ASP A 592 30.62 -23.84 21.47
C ASP A 592 32.04 -23.72 22.05
N ALA A 593 32.24 -22.79 23.00
CA ALA A 593 33.46 -22.67 23.77
C ALA A 593 33.66 -23.88 24.70
N VAL A 594 32.63 -24.34 25.42
CA VAL A 594 32.71 -25.53 26.27
C VAL A 594 33.01 -26.77 25.43
N GLU A 595 32.39 -26.92 24.27
CA GLU A 595 32.65 -28.03 23.34
C GLU A 595 34.09 -27.97 22.80
N THR A 596 34.55 -26.80 22.38
CA THR A 596 35.92 -26.59 21.90
C THR A 596 36.96 -26.82 23.00
N TRP A 597 36.69 -26.34 24.22
CA TRP A 597 37.55 -26.55 25.38
C TRP A 597 37.54 -28.02 25.81
N PHE A 598 36.39 -28.70 25.76
CA PHE A 598 36.30 -30.14 26.02
C PHE A 598 37.08 -30.96 24.99
N ILE A 599 37.04 -30.59 23.71
CA ILE A 599 37.85 -31.24 22.66
C ILE A 599 39.36 -30.99 22.88
N ARG A 600 39.75 -29.79 23.29
CA ARG A 600 41.17 -29.48 23.56
C ARG A 600 41.67 -30.14 24.85
N LEU A 601 40.86 -30.13 25.90
CA LEU A 601 41.17 -30.74 27.19
C LEU A 601 41.19 -32.26 27.08
N SER A 602 40.26 -32.86 26.33
CA SER A 602 40.25 -34.31 26.06
C SER A 602 41.48 -34.73 25.26
N ARG A 603 41.89 -33.97 24.24
CA ARG A 603 43.16 -34.22 23.53
C ARG A 603 44.36 -34.09 24.46
N LEU A 604 44.40 -33.07 25.31
CA LEU A 604 45.51 -32.87 26.24
C LEU A 604 45.56 -33.98 27.29
N LEU A 605 44.42 -34.41 27.83
CA LEU A 605 44.31 -35.58 28.71
C LEU A 605 44.74 -36.87 28.00
N LEU A 606 44.40 -37.05 26.72
CA LEU A 606 44.79 -38.22 25.93
C LEU A 606 46.30 -38.30 25.70
N TYR A 607 47.03 -37.18 25.73
CA TYR A 607 48.50 -37.16 25.71
C TYR A 607 49.14 -37.22 27.10
N VAL A 608 48.53 -36.56 28.09
CA VAL A 608 49.08 -36.48 29.46
C VAL A 608 48.89 -37.79 30.22
N ILE A 609 47.76 -38.49 30.04
CA ILE A 609 47.49 -39.75 30.75
C ILE A 609 48.52 -40.83 30.39
N PRO A 610 48.85 -41.11 29.11
CA PRO A 610 49.88 -42.09 28.78
C PRO A 610 51.27 -41.68 29.25
N VAL A 611 51.62 -40.39 29.19
CA VAL A 611 52.93 -39.90 29.66
C VAL A 611 53.02 -39.99 31.18
N ALA A 612 51.98 -39.62 31.91
CA ALA A 612 51.91 -39.77 33.35
C ALA A 612 51.91 -41.24 33.78
N PHE A 613 51.22 -42.11 33.04
CA PHE A 613 51.24 -43.55 33.26
C PHE A 613 52.61 -44.17 32.98
N ALA A 614 53.28 -43.75 31.89
CA ALA A 614 54.63 -44.19 31.56
C ALA A 614 55.66 -43.68 32.58
N ALA A 615 55.54 -42.44 33.04
CA ALA A 615 56.37 -41.87 34.10
C ALA A 615 56.14 -42.59 35.44
N TYR A 616 54.90 -42.91 35.77
CA TYR A 616 54.55 -43.69 36.96
C TYR A 616 55.07 -45.13 36.89
N ALA A 617 54.93 -45.79 35.73
CA ALA A 617 55.47 -47.13 35.50
C ALA A 617 57.01 -47.13 35.56
N ALA A 618 57.67 -46.14 34.95
CA ALA A 618 59.11 -45.97 35.05
C ALA A 618 59.55 -45.70 36.49
N TRP A 619 58.81 -44.88 37.24
CA TRP A 619 59.07 -44.63 38.66
C TRP A 619 58.90 -45.91 39.51
N MET A 620 57.87 -46.71 39.26
CA MET A 620 57.68 -48.03 39.91
C MET A 620 58.82 -49.01 39.59
N LEU A 621 59.33 -49.00 38.36
CA LEU A 621 60.43 -49.87 37.92
C LEU A 621 61.80 -49.42 38.46
N ILE A 622 62.06 -48.11 38.53
CA ILE A 622 63.35 -47.54 38.98
C ILE A 622 63.40 -47.39 40.50
N GLY A 623 62.30 -46.99 41.11
CA GLY A 623 62.19 -46.73 42.55
C GLY A 623 62.14 -47.99 43.41
N GLY A 624 62.09 -49.17 42.80
CA GLY A 624 61.99 -50.45 43.50
C GLY A 624 60.66 -50.52 44.26
N GLY A 625 59.61 -50.95 43.58
CA GLY A 625 58.42 -51.46 44.25
C GLY A 625 58.85 -52.53 45.28
N LYS A 626 58.81 -52.16 46.55
CA LYS A 626 58.78 -53.10 47.66
C LYS A 626 57.35 -53.49 47.93
#